data_AF-A0A1J4LXH0-F1
#
_entry.id   AF-A0A1J4LXH0-F1
#
_cell.length_a   1.000
_cell.length_b   1.000
_cell.length_c   1.000
_cell.angle_alpha   90.00
_cell.angle_beta   90.00
_cell.angle_gamma   90.00
#
_symmetry.space_group_name_H-M   'P 1'
#
loop_
_entity.id
_entity.type
_entity.pdbx_description
1 polymer ?
#
loop_
_entity_poly.entity_id
_entity_poly.type
_entity_poly.pdbx_seq_one_letter_code
_entity_poly.pdbx_strand_id
1 'polypeptide(L)' 'MDRTDVFLALITFLLAALVYEVSDPNTPGIIAVPVLLLLYLIPIYLGAVFVSKLAAAESPIADQTGRENETSGRDG' A
#
# COMPACT_ATOMS: atom_id res chain seq x y z
N MET A 1 -5.82 -17.90 14.63
CA MET A 1 -4.56 -17.30 14.18
C MET A 1 -4.84 -15.84 13.95
N ASP A 2 -4.05 -14.94 14.53
CA ASP A 2 -4.32 -13.50 14.40
C ASP A 2 -4.12 -13.06 12.95
N ARG A 3 -4.77 -11.97 12.52
CA ARG A 3 -4.59 -11.43 11.16
C ARG A 3 -3.12 -11.11 10.89
N THR A 4 -2.40 -10.69 11.93
CA THR A 4 -0.96 -10.41 11.89
C THR A 4 -0.15 -11.68 11.63
N ASP A 5 -0.49 -12.81 12.27
CA ASP A 5 0.20 -14.09 12.04
C ASP A 5 0.01 -14.56 10.60
N VAL A 6 -1.20 -14.44 10.05
CA VAL A 6 -1.49 -14.82 8.66
C VAL A 6 -0.73 -13.93 7.67
N PHE A 7 -0.66 -12.63 7.95
CA PHE A 7 0.08 -11.67 7.13
C PHE A 7 1.58 -11.96 7.17
N LEU A 8 2.13 -12.23 8.36
CA LEU A 8 3.55 -12.57 8.51
C LEU A 8 3.88 -13.89 7.80
N ALA A 9 3.00 -14.89 7.91
CA ALA A 9 3.14 -16.18 7.24
C ALA A 9 3.12 -16.03 5.70
N LEU A 10 2.25 -15.18 5.16
CA LEU A 10 2.23 -14.88 3.73
C LEU A 10 3.53 -14.23 3.28
N ILE A 11 4.03 -13.23 4.02
CA ILE A 11 5.30 -12.55 3.70
C ILE A 11 6.47 -13.53 3.75
N THR A 12 6.57 -14.37 4.79
CA THR A 12 7.65 -15.37 4.89
C THR A 12 7.57 -16.42 3.79
N PHE A 13 6.38 -16.86 3.42
CA PHE A 13 6.17 -17.76 2.29
C PHE A 13 6.59 -17.13 0.95
N LEU A 14 6.21 -15.86 0.71
CA LEU A 14 6.61 -15.10 -0.47
C LEU A 14 8.13 -14.92 -0.54
N LEU A 15 8.78 -14.56 0.58
CA LEU A 15 10.24 -14.47 0.68
C LEU A 15 10.93 -15.81 0.39
N ALA A 16 10.41 -16.92 0.93
CA ALA A 16 10.96 -18.24 0.65
C ALA A 16 10.83 -18.62 -0.84
N ALA A 17 9.72 -18.27 -1.48
CA ALA A 17 9.52 -18.47 -2.92
C ALA A 17 10.49 -17.63 -3.77
N LEU A 18 10.78 -16.38 -3.36
CA LEU A 18 11.79 -15.54 -4.00
C LEU A 18 13.18 -16.15 -3.86
N VAL A 19 13.55 -16.62 -2.66
CA VAL A 19 14.84 -17.29 -2.45
C VAL A 19 14.93 -18.52 -3.35
N TYR A 20 13.89 -19.34 -3.45
CA TYR A 20 13.88 -20.50 -4.34
C TYR A 20 14.10 -20.12 -5.81
N GLU A 21 13.39 -19.11 -6.31
CA GLU A 21 13.50 -18.68 -7.72
C GLU A 21 14.85 -18.03 -8.05
N VAL A 22 15.39 -17.18 -7.16
CA VAL A 22 16.70 -16.55 -7.35
C VAL A 22 17.85 -17.55 -7.18
N SER A 23 17.64 -18.62 -6.41
CA SER A 23 18.68 -19.65 -6.16
C SER A 23 18.80 -20.69 -7.26
N ASP A 24 17.76 -20.90 -8.09
CA ASP A 24 17.80 -21.86 -9.20
C ASP A 24 17.61 -21.16 -10.56
N PRO A 25 18.69 -20.98 -11.35
CA PRO A 25 18.63 -20.32 -12.65
C PRO A 25 17.88 -21.12 -13.72
N ASN A 26 17.49 -22.38 -13.45
CA ASN A 26 16.70 -23.21 -14.37
C ASN A 26 15.20 -23.19 -14.07
N THR A 27 14.75 -22.34 -13.14
CA THR A 27 13.32 -22.20 -12.84
C THR A 27 12.56 -21.79 -14.12
N PRO A 28 11.62 -22.62 -14.61
CA PRO A 28 10.89 -22.30 -15.83
C PRO A 28 10.13 -20.97 -15.70
N GLY A 29 10.25 -20.10 -16.71
CA GLY A 29 9.62 -18.77 -16.70
C GLY A 29 8.10 -18.78 -16.51
N ILE A 30 7.43 -19.87 -16.89
CA ILE A 30 5.99 -20.09 -16.64
C ILE A 30 5.64 -20.11 -15.15
N ILE A 31 6.58 -20.50 -14.30
CA ILE A 31 6.43 -20.53 -12.83
C ILE A 31 7.00 -19.25 -12.22
N ALA A 32 8.16 -18.80 -12.69
CA ALA A 32 8.84 -17.63 -12.15
C ALA A 32 8.03 -16.33 -12.37
N VAL A 33 7.47 -16.11 -13.57
CA VAL A 33 6.73 -14.89 -13.92
C VAL A 33 5.52 -14.64 -13.00
N PRO A 34 4.58 -15.59 -12.78
CA PRO A 34 3.47 -15.36 -11.86
C PRO A 34 3.90 -15.21 -10.40
N VAL A 35 4.96 -15.92 -9.97
CA VAL A 35 5.51 -15.80 -8.62
C VAL A 35 6.09 -14.41 -8.39
N LEU A 36 6.93 -13.92 -9.30
CA LEU A 36 7.50 -12.57 -9.26
C LEU A 36 6.41 -11.49 -9.34
N LEU A 37 5.41 -11.68 -10.20
CA LEU A 37 4.29 -10.74 -10.30
C LEU A 37 3.57 -10.61 -8.96
N LEU A 38 3.28 -11.72 -8.27
CA LEU A 38 2.67 -11.65 -6.93
C LEU A 38 3.62 -11.04 -5.90
N LEU A 39 4.90 -11.41 -5.92
CA LEU A 39 5.91 -10.94 -4.99
C LEU A 39 6.14 -9.44 -5.05
N TYR A 40 6.11 -8.85 -6.24
CA TYR A 40 6.36 -7.42 -6.43
C TYR A 40 5.06 -6.59 -6.45
N LEU A 41 3.99 -7.08 -7.09
CA LEU A 41 2.77 -6.30 -7.26
C LEU A 41 2.05 -6.03 -5.94
N ILE A 42 1.99 -7.04 -5.06
CA ILE A 42 1.28 -6.93 -3.77
C ILE A 42 1.94 -5.90 -2.84
N PRO A 43 3.25 -5.95 -2.54
CA PRO A 43 3.87 -4.95 -1.67
C PRO A 43 3.91 -3.56 -2.30
N ILE A 44 4.08 -3.44 -3.62
CA ILE A 44 4.00 -2.14 -4.31
C ILE A 44 2.60 -1.55 -4.16
N TYR A 45 1.56 -2.36 -4.37
CA TYR A 45 0.17 -1.91 -4.21
C TYR A 45 -0.14 -1.48 -2.77
N LEU A 46 0.24 -2.31 -1.79
CA LEU A 46 0.07 -1.99 -0.37
C LEU A 46 0.84 -0.72 0.02
N GLY A 47 2.07 -0.58 -0.44
CA GLY A 47 2.89 0.62 -0.22
C GLY A 47 2.25 1.87 -0.83
N ALA A 48 1.78 1.80 -2.07
CA ALA A 48 1.09 2.90 -2.74
C ALA A 48 -0.20 3.31 -2.02
N VAL A 49 -1.01 2.34 -1.60
CA VAL A 49 -2.23 2.58 -0.82
C VAL A 49 -1.89 3.20 0.53
N PHE A 50 -0.87 2.70 1.22
CA PHE A 50 -0.42 3.23 2.51
C PHE A 50 0.04 4.70 2.38
N VAL A 51 0.88 5.01 1.39
CA VAL A 51 1.33 6.38 1.10
C VAL A 51 0.16 7.29 0.76
N SER A 52 -0.79 6.82 -0.07
CA SER A 52 -1.97 7.60 -0.45
C SER A 52 -2.85 7.91 0.77
N LYS A 53 -3.03 6.95 1.68
CA LYS A 53 -3.79 7.14 2.93
C LYS A 53 -3.08 8.10 3.88
N LEU A 54 -1.75 8.03 3.95
CA LEU A 54 -0.95 8.93 4.76
C LEU A 54 -1.00 10.37 4.24
N ALA A 55 -0.85 10.56 2.92
CA ALA A 55 -0.96 11.87 2.28
C ALA A 55 -2.37 12.48 2.42
N ALA A 56 -3.42 11.65 2.33
CA ALA A 56 -4.79 12.12 2.55
C ALA A 56 -5.07 12.50 4.01
N ALA A 57 -4.40 11.86 4.98
CA ALA A 57 -4.51 12.21 6.40
C ALA A 57 -3.81 13.54 6.74
N GLU A 58 -2.86 14.00 5.92
CA GLU A 58 -2.13 15.25 6.12
C GLU A 58 -2.90 16.50 5.60
N SER A 59 -4.03 16.32 4.90
CA SER A 59 -4.84 17.44 4.38
C SER A 59 -6.19 17.67 5.10
N PRO A 60 -6.23 18.10 6.37
CA PRO A 60 -7.43 18.70 6.96
C PRO A 60 -7.45 20.24 6.99
N ILE A 61 -6.45 20.95 6.43
CA ILE A 61 -6.30 22.41 6.67
C ILE A 61 -6.89 23.32 5.57
N ALA A 62 -7.43 22.79 4.46
CA ALA A 62 -7.88 23.63 3.34
C ALA A 62 -9.39 24.01 3.35
N ASP A 63 -10.20 23.58 4.32
CA ASP A 63 -11.67 23.79 4.31
C ASP A 63 -12.17 24.89 5.29
N GLN A 64 -11.28 25.64 5.96
CA GLN A 64 -11.69 26.64 6.96
C GLN A 64 -11.77 28.07 6.42
N THR A 65 -11.14 28.39 5.30
CA THR A 65 -11.07 29.77 4.78
C THR A 65 -12.35 30.29 4.11
N GLY A 66 -13.40 29.47 4.02
CA GLY A 66 -14.68 29.84 3.41
C GLY A 66 -15.79 30.27 4.37
N ARG A 67 -15.66 29.98 5.68
CA ARG A 67 -16.73 30.23 6.67
C ARG A 67 -16.59 31.54 7.44
N GLU A 68 -15.59 32.35 7.12
CA GLU A 68 -15.32 33.63 7.78
C GLU A 68 -16.04 34.80 7.11
N ASN A 69 -16.48 34.62 5.85
CA ASN A 69 -16.99 35.72 5.02
C ASN A 69 -18.52 35.86 5.02
N GLU A 70 -19.26 34.95 5.66
CA GLU A 70 -20.74 35.00 5.70
C GLU A 70 -21.29 35.72 6.95
N THR A 71 -20.47 35.91 7.98
CA THR A 71 -20.89 36.58 9.23
C THR A 71 -20.65 38.09 9.26
N SER A 72 -19.91 38.65 8.30
CA SER A 72 -19.59 40.10 8.26
C SER A 72 -20.64 40.94 7.51
N GLY A 73 -21.59 40.31 6.81
CA GLY A 73 -22.59 41.01 5.98
C GLY A 73 -23.96 41.23 6.61
N ARG A 74 -24.13 40.96 7.92
CA ARG A 74 -25.46 40.94 8.57
C ARG A 74 -25.61 41.93 9.73
N ASP A 75 -24.86 43.02 9.74
CA ASP A 75 -25.17 44.19 10.58
C ASP A 75 -25.06 45.44 9.71
N GLY A 76 -26.19 45.82 9.10
CA GLY A 76 -26.43 47.07 8.39
C GLY A 76 -27.76 47.66 8.84
#